data_AF-A0A6L2PY09-F1
#
_entry.id   AF-A0A6L2PY09-F1
#
_cell.length_a   1.000
_cell.length_b   1.000
_cell.length_c   1.000
_cell.angle_alpha   90.00
_cell.angle_beta   90.00
_cell.angle_gamma   90.00
#
_symmetry.space_group_name_H-M   'P 1'
#
loop_
_entity.id
_entity.type
_entity.pdbx_description
1 polymer ?
#
loop_
_entity_poly.entity_id
_entity_poly.type
_entity_poly.pdbx_seq_one_letter_code
_entity_poly.pdbx_strand_id
1 'polypeptide(L)'
;MHHPKADLERLYVKRKGAGRGLSQIEAAYKTEISNIAEYLNKWHKEDQFVNTRIIRSLDSSQPHVNSTVKAAAKIIDELSQSNDKNDMKQDGIQNTKARLAESLKEKWENKVMHGQYIRSIDKQLISEEDTFLWLSKGDLKAETEGETVAAQDQALETKYRAAKILQTETDSKCRLCQQFEETADRIVSACPVLAKEQYIKRHDRVCAHLHFNIITIPNNKPDIIIRGNEKGTCMLIDVAITGDRNVIKKEAEKILKYKDLIIEIQRMWNVKTKVTPVIIGATGTISKSFRKYLSIISGKHDIKELQKTAVLGTAHTLREVLM
;
A
#
# COMPACT_ATOMS: atom_id res chain seq x y z
N MET A 1 13.44 -9.75 -4.93
CA MET A 1 14.62 -9.27 -4.17
C MET A 1 14.27 -7.97 -3.41
N HIS A 2 14.80 -7.72 -2.19
CA HIS A 2 14.62 -6.43 -1.49
C HIS A 2 15.61 -5.41 -2.03
N HIS A 3 15.15 -4.19 -2.28
CA HIS A 3 16.03 -3.11 -2.70
C HIS A 3 16.93 -2.68 -1.51
N PRO A 4 18.26 -2.66 -1.63
CA PRO A 4 19.17 -2.42 -0.50
C PRO A 4 18.94 -1.11 0.27
N LYS A 5 18.33 -0.12 -0.39
CA LYS A 5 18.06 1.21 0.16
C LYS A 5 16.61 1.39 0.65
N ALA A 6 15.75 0.39 0.46
CA ALA A 6 14.37 0.44 0.94
C ALA A 6 14.31 0.10 2.44
N ASP A 7 13.19 0.43 3.09
CA ASP A 7 13.15 0.35 4.54
C ASP A 7 13.06 -1.10 5.03
N LEU A 8 13.93 -1.45 5.99
CA LEU A 8 14.00 -2.79 6.57
C LEU A 8 12.79 -3.11 7.45
N GLU A 9 12.20 -2.14 8.16
CA GLU A 9 11.03 -2.40 9.02
C GLU A 9 9.81 -2.73 8.17
N ARG A 10 9.68 -2.08 7.01
CA ARG A 10 8.61 -2.33 6.04
C ARG A 10 8.60 -3.77 5.52
N LEU A 11 9.73 -4.48 5.55
CA LEU A 11 9.78 -5.90 5.21
C LEU A 11 8.89 -6.73 6.14
N TYR A 12 8.85 -6.38 7.42
CA TYR A 12 8.18 -7.13 8.47
C TYR A 12 6.74 -6.66 8.73
N VAL A 13 6.38 -5.46 8.26
CA VAL A 13 4.99 -4.98 8.26
C VAL A 13 4.11 -5.93 7.43
N LYS A 14 2.87 -6.17 7.88
CA LYS A 14 1.92 -7.05 7.20
C LYS A 14 1.60 -6.54 5.80
N ARG A 15 1.40 -7.46 4.84
CA ARG A 15 1.04 -7.13 3.44
C ARG A 15 -0.22 -6.28 3.32
N LYS A 16 -1.25 -6.58 4.12
CA LYS A 16 -2.48 -5.77 4.19
C LYS A 16 -2.26 -4.35 4.70
N GLY A 17 -1.14 -4.08 5.38
CA GLY A 17 -0.77 -2.78 5.94
C GLY A 17 0.43 -2.16 5.24
N ALA A 18 0.56 -2.35 3.92
CA ALA A 18 1.62 -1.80 3.06
C ALA A 18 3.02 -2.41 3.16
N GLY A 19 3.23 -3.44 3.98
CA GLY A 19 4.53 -4.11 4.13
C GLY A 19 4.73 -5.34 3.23
N ARG A 20 5.84 -6.07 3.41
CA ARG A 20 6.13 -7.30 2.64
C ARG A 20 5.76 -8.59 3.36
N GLY A 21 5.44 -8.53 4.66
CA GLY A 21 4.95 -9.65 5.45
C GLY A 21 5.97 -10.74 5.76
N LEU A 22 7.27 -10.41 5.78
CA LEU A 22 8.30 -11.32 6.28
C LEU A 22 8.20 -11.47 7.81
N SER A 23 8.57 -12.64 8.32
CA SER A 23 8.68 -12.86 9.76
C SER A 23 10.00 -12.29 10.27
N GLN A 24 9.95 -11.37 11.24
CA GLN A 24 11.14 -10.91 11.94
C GLN A 24 11.52 -11.91 13.03
N ILE A 25 12.77 -12.40 13.01
CA ILE A 25 13.26 -13.40 13.98
C ILE A 25 13.16 -12.88 15.41
N GLU A 26 13.53 -11.62 15.65
CA GLU A 26 13.43 -11.00 16.98
C GLU A 26 11.98 -10.91 17.47
N ALA A 27 11.05 -10.53 16.58
CA ALA A 27 9.63 -10.48 16.94
C ALA A 27 9.06 -11.88 17.21
N ALA A 28 9.50 -12.90 16.46
CA ALA A 28 9.14 -14.30 16.71
C ALA A 28 9.66 -14.77 18.06
N TYR A 29 10.94 -14.51 18.37
CA TYR A 29 11.54 -14.80 19.66
C TYR A 29 10.78 -14.13 20.81
N LYS A 30 10.53 -12.81 20.71
CA LYS A 30 9.80 -12.04 21.73
C LYS A 30 8.37 -12.58 21.93
N THR A 31 7.70 -12.95 20.84
CA THR A 31 6.37 -13.56 20.90
C THR A 31 6.41 -14.93 21.57
N GLU A 32 7.35 -15.81 21.21
CA GLU A 32 7.42 -17.15 21.81
C GLU A 32 7.81 -17.13 23.28
N ILE A 33 8.78 -16.29 23.66
CA ILE A 33 9.14 -16.12 25.08
C ILE A 33 7.94 -15.62 25.88
N SER A 34 7.17 -14.69 25.32
CA SER A 34 5.94 -14.19 25.94
C SER A 34 4.88 -15.29 26.06
N ASN A 35 4.64 -16.08 25.01
CA ASN A 35 3.68 -17.19 25.02
C ASN A 35 4.05 -18.26 26.05
N ILE A 36 5.34 -18.62 26.13
CA ILE A 36 5.82 -19.60 27.11
C ILE A 36 5.65 -19.04 28.53
N ALA A 37 5.97 -17.77 28.76
CA ALA A 37 5.74 -17.15 30.06
C ALA A 37 4.25 -17.08 30.43
N GLU A 38 3.36 -16.79 29.48
CA GLU A 38 1.91 -16.84 29.69
C GLU A 38 1.44 -18.25 30.02
N TYR A 39 1.91 -19.26 29.28
CA TYR A 39 1.61 -20.66 29.55
C TYR A 39 2.02 -21.04 30.98
N LEU A 40 3.26 -20.73 31.37
CA LEU A 40 3.74 -20.97 32.74
C LEU A 40 2.90 -20.22 33.78
N ASN A 41 2.50 -18.97 33.52
CA ASN A 41 1.70 -18.16 34.45
C ASN A 41 0.22 -18.53 34.52
N LYS A 42 -0.37 -19.12 33.46
CA LYS A 42 -1.78 -19.51 33.43
C LYS A 42 -2.02 -20.86 34.10
N TRP A 43 -1.14 -21.83 33.86
CA TRP A 43 -1.19 -23.16 34.49
C TRP A 43 -0.73 -23.16 35.96
N HIS A 44 -0.31 -22.00 36.46
CA HIS A 44 0.00 -21.69 37.85
C HIS A 44 -1.15 -21.98 38.84
N LYS A 45 -2.39 -22.17 38.33
CA LYS A 45 -3.57 -22.49 39.13
C LYS A 45 -3.98 -23.97 39.13
N GLU A 46 -3.50 -24.77 38.18
CA GLU A 46 -3.99 -26.15 37.98
C GLU A 46 -2.94 -27.23 38.27
N ASP A 47 -1.64 -26.93 38.18
CA ASP A 47 -0.58 -27.94 38.36
C ASP A 47 0.43 -27.55 39.45
N GLN A 48 0.36 -28.24 40.59
CA GLN A 48 1.20 -28.02 41.78
C GLN A 48 2.65 -28.47 41.57
N PHE A 49 2.92 -29.34 40.58
CA PHE A 49 4.23 -29.97 40.37
C PHE A 49 5.15 -29.21 39.41
N VAL A 50 4.60 -28.59 38.36
CA VAL A 50 5.39 -27.94 37.31
C VAL A 50 6.02 -26.62 37.76
N ASN A 51 5.29 -25.78 38.52
CA ASN A 51 5.70 -24.39 38.75
C ASN A 51 6.48 -24.12 40.04
N THR A 52 6.16 -24.81 41.14
CA THR A 52 6.73 -24.42 42.44
C THR A 52 8.16 -24.93 42.64
N ARG A 53 8.55 -26.02 41.96
CA ARG A 53 9.86 -26.64 42.16
C ARG A 53 10.87 -26.25 41.09
N ILE A 54 10.52 -26.25 39.81
CA ILE A 54 11.48 -26.03 38.70
C ILE A 54 11.84 -24.55 38.53
N ILE A 55 10.85 -23.64 38.52
CA ILE A 55 11.13 -22.19 38.36
C ILE A 55 11.83 -21.64 39.60
N ARG A 56 11.34 -21.96 40.82
CA ARG A 56 11.99 -21.52 42.06
C ARG A 56 13.36 -22.17 42.26
N SER A 57 13.57 -23.45 41.91
CA SER A 57 14.90 -24.06 42.03
C SER A 57 15.87 -23.43 41.05
N LEU A 58 15.50 -23.20 39.79
CA LEU A 58 16.38 -22.56 38.81
C LEU A 58 16.71 -21.10 39.19
N ASP A 59 15.70 -20.31 39.61
CA ASP A 59 15.93 -18.92 40.03
C ASP A 59 16.72 -18.81 41.35
N SER A 60 16.61 -19.79 42.25
CA SER A 60 17.35 -19.83 43.52
C SER A 60 18.76 -20.42 43.38
N SER A 61 18.95 -21.38 42.46
CA SER A 61 20.24 -22.05 42.22
C SER A 61 21.13 -21.31 41.23
N GLN A 62 20.56 -20.56 40.28
CA GLN A 62 21.30 -19.78 39.30
C GLN A 62 20.64 -18.39 39.06
N PRO A 63 20.79 -17.45 40.00
CA PRO A 63 20.18 -16.11 39.91
C PRO A 63 20.67 -15.27 38.71
N HIS A 64 21.79 -15.65 38.10
CA HIS A 64 22.39 -15.01 36.93
C HIS A 64 21.79 -15.48 35.59
N VAL A 65 20.99 -16.54 35.58
CA VAL A 65 20.34 -17.05 34.37
C VAL A 65 18.98 -16.36 34.21
N ASN A 66 18.78 -15.69 33.08
CA ASN A 66 17.49 -15.09 32.73
C ASN A 66 16.47 -16.20 32.47
N SER A 67 15.64 -16.51 33.47
CA SER A 67 14.50 -17.41 33.29
C SER A 67 13.55 -16.86 32.23
N THR A 68 12.79 -17.73 31.57
CA THR A 68 11.84 -17.33 30.52
C THR A 68 10.82 -16.31 31.03
N VAL A 69 10.45 -16.39 32.31
CA VAL A 69 9.55 -15.44 32.97
C VAL A 69 10.22 -14.07 33.19
N LYS A 70 11.49 -14.04 33.61
CA LYS A 70 12.27 -12.80 33.74
C LYS A 70 12.50 -12.13 32.37
N ALA A 71 12.84 -12.92 31.36
CA ALA A 71 13.01 -12.45 29.98
C ALA A 71 11.71 -11.86 29.42
N ALA A 72 10.58 -12.53 29.63
CA ALA A 72 9.26 -12.01 29.24
C ALA A 72 8.90 -10.72 29.99
N ALA A 73 9.16 -10.65 31.30
CA ALA A 73 8.92 -9.43 32.08
C ALA A 73 9.73 -8.23 31.54
N LYS A 74 11.00 -8.45 31.17
CA LYS A 74 11.83 -7.42 30.53
C LYS A 74 11.28 -6.99 29.17
N ILE A 75 10.85 -7.94 28.34
CA ILE A 75 10.23 -7.65 27.02
C ILE A 75 8.95 -6.83 27.19
N ILE A 76 8.13 -7.14 28.20
CA ILE A 76 6.89 -6.40 28.50
C ILE A 76 7.21 -4.97 28.98
N ASP A 77 8.25 -4.81 29.80
CA ASP A 77 8.69 -3.49 30.25
C ASP A 77 9.22 -2.64 29.09
N GLU A 78 10.07 -3.19 28.22
CA GLU A 78 10.54 -2.54 26.98
C GLU A 78 9.38 -2.10 26.07
N LEU A 79 8.32 -2.92 25.96
CA LEU A 79 7.12 -2.58 25.18
C LEU A 79 6.21 -1.55 25.86
N SER A 80 6.33 -1.37 27.18
CA SER A 80 5.52 -0.42 27.94
C SER A 80 6.13 0.98 27.93
N GLN A 81 7.45 1.09 27.76
CA GLN A 81 8.17 2.36 27.69
C GLN A 81 7.99 3.12 26.36
N SER A 82 7.45 2.49 25.31
CA SER A 82 7.20 3.14 24.01
C SER A 82 5.87 3.88 23.90
N ASN A 83 4.91 3.64 24.83
CA ASN A 83 3.59 4.25 24.77
C ASN A 83 3.41 5.23 25.94
N ASP A 84 3.42 6.53 25.64
CA ASP A 84 2.99 7.54 26.59
C ASP A 84 1.48 7.38 26.89
N LYS A 85 1.22 7.01 28.15
CA LYS A 85 0.03 7.18 29.01
C LYS A 85 -1.37 6.92 28.44
N ASN A 86 -2.06 6.09 29.22
CA ASN A 86 -3.50 5.78 29.23
C ASN A 86 -3.93 4.70 28.23
N ASP A 87 -3.81 3.43 28.63
CA ASP A 87 -5.00 2.78 29.18
C ASP A 87 -4.69 1.49 29.95
N MET A 88 -5.47 1.38 31.03
CA MET A 88 -5.72 0.30 31.98
C MET A 88 -4.94 -1.03 31.88
N LYS A 89 -4.25 -1.30 32.99
CA LYS A 89 -3.87 -2.62 33.50
C LYS A 89 -5.08 -3.57 33.48
N GLN A 90 -5.17 -4.47 32.50
CA GLN A 90 -5.74 -5.83 32.69
C GLN A 90 -5.68 -6.75 31.46
N ASP A 91 -5.33 -6.28 30.27
CA ASP A 91 -5.14 -7.17 29.13
C ASP A 91 -3.71 -7.72 29.11
N GLY A 92 -3.61 -9.00 29.45
CA GLY A 92 -2.37 -9.74 29.58
C GLY A 92 -1.58 -9.90 28.28
N ILE A 93 -0.55 -10.72 28.39
CA ILE A 93 0.48 -11.08 27.41
C ILE A 93 -0.06 -11.46 26.00
N GLN A 94 -1.36 -11.75 25.90
CA GLN A 94 -2.14 -12.07 24.70
C GLN A 94 -2.01 -11.09 23.51
N ASN A 95 -1.44 -9.90 23.69
CA ASN A 95 -1.32 -8.92 22.60
C ASN A 95 0.13 -8.54 22.23
N THR A 96 1.14 -9.25 22.74
CA THR A 96 2.57 -8.97 22.43
C THR A 96 2.86 -8.97 20.93
N LYS A 97 2.32 -9.93 20.18
CA LYS A 97 2.49 -10.02 18.73
C LYS A 97 1.88 -8.84 17.97
N ALA A 98 0.68 -8.37 18.35
CA ALA A 98 0.07 -7.24 17.65
C ALA A 98 0.72 -5.91 18.07
N ARG A 99 1.09 -5.75 19.35
CA ARG A 99 1.86 -4.60 19.85
C ARG A 99 3.20 -4.45 19.14
N LEU A 100 3.93 -5.55 18.95
CA LEU A 100 5.17 -5.55 18.18
C LEU A 100 4.93 -5.15 16.71
N ALA A 101 3.88 -5.70 16.09
CA ALA A 101 3.53 -5.36 14.72
C ALA A 101 3.11 -3.89 14.55
N GLU A 102 2.43 -3.32 15.54
CA GLU A 102 2.00 -1.92 15.56
C GLU A 102 3.19 -0.98 15.79
N SER A 103 4.04 -1.27 16.78
CA SER A 103 5.27 -0.52 17.02
C SER A 103 6.19 -0.49 15.79
N LEU A 104 6.35 -1.63 15.09
CA LEU A 104 7.10 -1.68 13.84
C LEU A 104 6.47 -0.82 12.74
N LYS A 105 5.14 -0.85 12.63
CA LYS A 105 4.41 -0.04 11.64
C LYS A 105 4.57 1.44 11.94
N GLU A 106 4.45 1.86 13.19
CA GLU A 106 4.62 3.25 13.62
C GLU A 106 6.05 3.75 13.38
N LYS A 107 7.07 2.95 13.70
CA LYS A 107 8.47 3.30 13.42
C LYS A 107 8.70 3.59 11.95
N TRP A 108 8.16 2.75 11.06
CA TRP A 108 8.24 2.96 9.63
C TRP A 108 7.39 4.16 9.17
N GLU A 109 6.12 4.25 9.60
CA GLU A 109 5.20 5.34 9.26
C GLU A 109 5.74 6.71 9.69
N ASN A 110 6.53 6.79 10.76
CA ASN A 110 7.10 8.04 11.26
C ASN A 110 8.42 8.46 10.61
N LYS A 111 9.06 7.59 9.80
CA LYS A 111 10.28 7.96 9.07
C LYS A 111 9.99 9.02 8.02
N VAL A 112 10.74 10.12 8.05
CA VAL A 112 10.51 11.32 7.21
C VAL A 112 10.39 10.97 5.73
N MET A 113 11.29 10.15 5.18
CA MET A 113 11.27 9.74 3.77
C MET A 113 10.41 8.50 3.53
N HIS A 114 10.75 7.36 4.16
CA HIS A 114 10.14 6.06 3.85
C HIS A 114 8.64 5.98 4.20
N GLY A 115 8.21 6.64 5.27
CA GLY A 115 6.79 6.69 5.66
C GLY A 115 5.97 7.74 4.91
N GLN A 116 6.59 8.57 4.05
CA GLN A 116 5.93 9.71 3.42
C GLN A 116 4.75 9.29 2.54
N TYR A 117 4.83 8.13 1.89
CA TYR A 117 3.73 7.59 1.09
C TYR A 117 2.46 7.40 1.93
N ILE A 118 2.53 6.63 3.03
CA ILE A 118 1.40 6.36 3.91
C ILE A 118 0.86 7.63 4.57
N ARG A 119 1.74 8.52 5.02
CA ARG A 119 1.30 9.80 5.62
C ARG A 119 0.61 10.72 4.63
N SER A 120 0.88 10.57 3.32
CA SER A 120 0.28 11.40 2.28
C SER A 120 -1.05 10.87 1.75
N ILE A 121 -1.45 9.66 2.16
CA ILE A 121 -2.71 9.03 1.82
C ILE A 121 -3.77 9.49 2.81
N ASP A 122 -4.90 9.99 2.30
CA ASP A 122 -6.06 10.29 3.12
C ASP A 122 -6.77 8.99 3.55
N LYS A 123 -6.53 8.58 4.80
CA LYS A 123 -7.11 7.37 5.40
C LYS A 123 -8.65 7.41 5.45
N GLN A 124 -9.27 8.59 5.39
CA GLN A 124 -10.74 8.72 5.36
C GLN A 124 -11.32 8.39 3.99
N LEU A 125 -10.59 8.65 2.91
CA LEU A 125 -11.09 8.51 1.53
C LEU A 125 -10.50 7.32 0.77
N ILE A 126 -9.39 6.76 1.23
CA ILE A 126 -8.66 5.67 0.55
C ILE A 126 -8.94 4.33 1.24
N SER A 127 -9.15 3.27 0.45
CA SER A 127 -9.41 1.92 0.94
C SER A 127 -8.09 1.22 1.23
N GLU A 128 -7.72 1.05 2.50
CA GLU A 128 -6.50 0.30 2.87
C GLU A 128 -6.59 -1.17 2.42
N GLU A 129 -7.78 -1.78 2.52
CA GLU A 129 -8.01 -3.17 2.14
C GLU A 129 -7.73 -3.44 0.66
N ASP A 130 -8.20 -2.54 -0.22
CA ASP A 130 -8.04 -2.71 -1.66
C ASP A 130 -6.67 -2.20 -2.17
N THR A 131 -6.06 -1.22 -1.49
CA THR A 131 -4.80 -0.58 -1.94
C THR A 131 -3.59 -1.53 -1.98
N PHE A 132 -3.57 -2.59 -1.17
CA PHE A 132 -2.43 -3.52 -1.08
C PHE A 132 -2.74 -4.95 -1.56
N LEU A 133 -3.78 -5.12 -2.38
CA LEU A 133 -4.12 -6.44 -2.95
C LEU A 133 -3.01 -7.01 -3.82
N TRP A 134 -2.31 -6.14 -4.57
CA TRP A 134 -1.16 -6.52 -5.40
C TRP A 134 0.01 -7.11 -4.61
N LEU A 135 0.22 -6.69 -3.35
CA LEU A 135 1.21 -7.27 -2.43
C LEU A 135 0.71 -8.58 -1.78
N SER A 136 -0.60 -8.72 -1.62
CA SER A 136 -1.19 -9.79 -0.81
C SER A 136 -1.40 -11.11 -1.55
N LYS A 137 -1.73 -11.07 -2.85
CA LYS A 137 -2.04 -12.31 -3.62
C LYS A 137 -0.80 -12.99 -4.25
N GLY A 138 0.37 -12.33 -4.30
CA GLY A 138 1.64 -12.97 -4.70
C GLY A 138 1.84 -13.21 -6.20
N ASP A 139 1.08 -12.51 -7.05
CA ASP A 139 1.12 -12.67 -8.51
C ASP A 139 2.28 -11.92 -9.20
N LEU A 140 2.99 -11.09 -8.45
CA LEU A 140 4.09 -10.29 -8.97
C LEU A 140 5.42 -10.95 -8.61
N LYS A 141 6.38 -10.85 -9.53
CA LYS A 141 7.75 -11.26 -9.22
C LYS A 141 8.27 -10.45 -8.03
N ALA A 142 9.05 -11.10 -7.18
CA ALA A 142 9.55 -10.48 -5.94
C ALA A 142 10.41 -9.23 -6.20
N GLU A 143 11.04 -9.15 -7.38
CA GLU A 143 11.80 -8.02 -7.92
C GLU A 143 10.88 -6.84 -8.19
N THR A 144 9.81 -7.04 -8.97
CA THR A 144 8.81 -6.02 -9.31
C THR A 144 8.18 -5.42 -8.05
N GLU A 145 7.85 -6.27 -7.08
CA GLU A 145 7.35 -5.81 -5.79
C GLU A 145 8.40 -4.98 -5.03
N GLY A 146 9.65 -5.42 -5.06
CA GLY A 146 10.78 -4.72 -4.44
C GLY A 146 11.00 -3.33 -5.02
N GLU A 147 10.96 -3.21 -6.34
CA GLU A 147 11.10 -1.94 -7.06
C GLU A 147 9.95 -0.98 -6.76
N THR A 148 8.71 -1.47 -6.78
CA THR A 148 7.52 -0.64 -6.52
C THR A 148 7.52 -0.13 -5.08
N VAL A 149 7.88 -0.99 -4.12
CA VAL A 149 8.03 -0.60 -2.71
C VAL A 149 9.17 0.40 -2.55
N ALA A 150 10.30 0.21 -3.22
CA ALA A 150 11.42 1.16 -3.19
C ALA A 150 11.03 2.53 -3.78
N ALA A 151 10.17 2.57 -4.79
CA ALA A 151 9.63 3.81 -5.33
C ALA A 151 8.79 4.57 -4.28
N GLN A 152 7.88 3.86 -3.60
CA GLN A 152 7.05 4.43 -2.53
C GLN A 152 7.88 4.91 -1.34
N ASP A 153 8.94 4.18 -1.01
CA ASP A 153 9.91 4.49 0.04
C ASP A 153 10.88 5.62 -0.35
N GLN A 154 10.83 6.13 -1.59
CA GLN A 154 11.80 7.08 -2.15
C GLN A 154 13.26 6.57 -2.09
N ALA A 155 13.43 5.26 -2.14
CA ALA A 155 14.71 4.57 -2.03
C ALA A 155 15.43 4.39 -3.37
N LEU A 156 14.77 4.67 -4.49
CA LEU A 156 15.35 4.57 -5.82
C LEU A 156 16.44 5.63 -6.07
N GLU A 157 17.38 5.33 -6.96
CA GLU A 157 18.49 6.22 -7.31
C GLU A 157 18.07 7.33 -8.27
N THR A 158 17.36 8.31 -7.72
CA THR A 158 16.98 9.51 -8.45
C THR A 158 17.99 10.64 -8.25
N LYS A 159 18.06 11.56 -9.22
CA LYS A 159 18.90 12.77 -9.12
C LYS A 159 18.53 13.67 -7.95
N TYR A 160 17.24 13.75 -7.59
CA TYR A 160 16.84 14.43 -6.35
C TYR A 160 17.50 13.78 -5.13
N ARG A 161 17.48 12.44 -5.04
CA ARG A 161 18.10 11.73 -3.92
C ARG A 161 19.62 11.91 -3.91
N ALA A 162 20.28 11.85 -5.07
CA ALA A 162 21.72 12.09 -5.18
C ALA A 162 22.10 13.52 -4.73
N ALA A 163 21.40 14.53 -5.24
CA ALA A 163 21.71 15.93 -4.95
C ALA A 163 21.30 16.38 -3.53
N LYS A 164 20.10 16.00 -3.07
CA LYS A 164 19.51 16.54 -1.83
C LYS A 164 19.67 15.65 -0.61
N ILE A 165 19.80 14.34 -0.79
CA ILE A 165 19.90 13.38 0.33
C ILE A 165 21.34 12.91 0.51
N LEU A 166 21.99 12.49 -0.58
CA LEU A 166 23.40 12.08 -0.55
C LEU A 166 24.36 13.27 -0.66
N GLN A 167 23.84 14.48 -0.90
CA GLN A 167 24.62 15.73 -1.00
C GLN A 167 25.79 15.64 -2.00
N THR A 168 25.61 14.87 -3.08
CA THR A 168 26.58 14.81 -4.18
C THR A 168 26.52 16.10 -4.99
N GLU A 169 27.63 16.48 -5.64
CA GLU A 169 27.71 17.61 -6.57
C GLU A 169 27.02 17.29 -7.92
N THR A 170 25.73 16.98 -7.86
CA THR A 170 24.90 16.70 -9.04
C THR A 170 23.65 17.57 -9.03
N ASP A 171 23.17 17.91 -10.22
CA ASP A 171 21.90 18.61 -10.37
C ASP A 171 20.72 17.69 -10.03
N SER A 172 19.69 18.23 -9.35
CA SER A 172 18.48 17.49 -8.94
C SER A 172 17.44 17.37 -10.05
N LYS A 173 17.62 18.05 -11.19
CA LYS A 173 16.64 18.04 -12.30
C LYS A 173 16.53 16.68 -12.98
N CYS A 174 15.33 16.39 -13.47
CA CYS A 174 14.97 15.15 -14.17
C CYS A 174 15.88 14.91 -15.37
N ARG A 175 16.48 13.72 -15.44
CA ARG A 175 17.35 13.26 -16.53
C ARG A 175 16.68 13.26 -17.90
N LEU A 176 15.34 13.20 -17.94
CA LEU A 176 14.56 13.18 -19.18
C LEU A 176 14.11 14.57 -19.60
N CYS A 177 13.38 15.28 -18.74
CA CYS A 177 12.78 16.56 -19.11
C CYS A 177 13.61 17.79 -18.70
N GLN A 178 14.57 17.63 -17.79
CA GLN A 178 15.46 18.69 -17.27
C GLN A 178 14.77 19.92 -16.67
N GLN A 179 13.44 19.86 -16.47
CA GLN A 179 12.64 21.01 -16.00
C GLN A 179 12.41 20.99 -14.49
N PHE A 180 12.12 19.80 -13.95
CA PHE A 180 11.64 19.62 -12.58
C PHE A 180 12.53 18.67 -11.80
N GLU A 181 12.43 18.67 -10.48
CA GLU A 181 13.19 17.75 -9.63
C GLU A 181 12.86 16.28 -9.93
N GLU A 182 13.88 15.43 -9.94
CA GLU A 182 13.75 14.02 -10.25
C GLU A 182 13.40 13.20 -9.02
N THR A 183 12.12 13.07 -8.70
CA THR A 183 11.64 12.12 -7.69
C THR A 183 10.99 10.90 -8.35
N ALA A 184 10.92 9.78 -7.62
CA ALA A 184 10.24 8.58 -8.12
C ALA A 184 8.77 8.90 -8.48
N ASP A 185 8.04 9.62 -7.61
CA ASP A 185 6.67 10.08 -7.85
C ASP A 185 6.53 10.89 -9.15
N ARG A 186 7.47 11.81 -9.40
CA ARG A 186 7.42 12.65 -10.60
C ARG A 186 7.77 11.89 -11.88
N ILE A 187 8.68 10.92 -11.82
CA ILE A 187 8.98 10.02 -12.95
C ILE A 187 7.74 9.20 -13.31
N VAL A 188 6.99 8.68 -12.33
CA VAL A 188 5.86 7.78 -12.61
C VAL A 188 4.55 8.49 -12.95
N SER A 189 4.45 9.80 -12.67
CA SER A 189 3.17 10.51 -12.75
C SER A 189 3.18 11.86 -13.47
N ALA A 190 4.33 12.52 -13.65
CA ALA A 190 4.35 13.94 -14.02
C ALA A 190 5.52 14.36 -14.93
N CYS A 191 6.27 13.43 -15.51
CA CYS A 191 7.30 13.75 -16.49
C CYS A 191 6.65 13.99 -17.87
N PRO A 192 6.82 15.18 -18.49
CA PRO A 192 6.18 15.51 -19.76
C PRO A 192 6.73 14.70 -20.94
N VAL A 193 7.96 14.20 -20.85
CA VAL A 193 8.54 13.31 -21.87
C VAL A 193 7.84 11.95 -21.84
N LEU A 194 7.67 11.37 -20.65
CA LEU A 194 7.03 10.07 -20.47
C LEU A 194 5.50 10.12 -20.70
N ALA A 195 4.88 11.29 -20.49
CA ALA A 195 3.46 11.49 -20.72
C ALA A 195 3.03 11.27 -22.17
N LYS A 196 3.92 11.52 -23.13
CA LYS A 196 3.62 11.39 -24.56
C LYS A 196 3.56 9.95 -25.06
N GLU A 197 4.05 8.99 -24.26
CA GLU A 197 4.16 7.60 -24.71
C GLU A 197 3.91 6.61 -23.57
N GLN A 198 4.80 6.54 -22.58
CA GLN A 198 4.74 5.50 -21.53
C GLN A 198 3.46 5.57 -20.69
N TYR A 199 2.99 6.79 -20.38
CA TYR A 199 1.76 6.93 -19.60
C TYR A 199 0.53 6.52 -20.42
N ILE A 200 0.53 6.80 -21.73
CA ILE A 200 -0.52 6.37 -22.66
C ILE A 200 -0.50 4.85 -22.78
N LYS A 201 0.66 4.23 -23.01
CA LYS A 201 0.79 2.76 -23.05
C LYS A 201 0.30 2.09 -21.76
N ARG A 202 0.63 2.66 -20.59
CA ARG A 202 0.15 2.16 -19.28
C ARG A 202 -1.36 2.29 -19.17
N HIS A 203 -1.91 3.43 -19.59
CA HIS A 203 -3.34 3.68 -19.66
C HIS A 203 -4.05 2.65 -20.56
N ASP A 204 -3.58 2.51 -21.79
CA ASP A 204 -4.20 1.67 -22.80
C ASP A 204 -4.18 0.19 -22.41
N ARG A 205 -3.17 -0.27 -21.66
CA ARG A 205 -3.17 -1.64 -21.09
C ARG A 205 -4.29 -1.85 -20.08
N VAL A 206 -4.56 -0.88 -19.22
CA VAL A 206 -5.68 -0.95 -18.26
C VAL A 206 -7.01 -0.87 -19.01
N CYS A 207 -7.12 0.03 -19.98
CA CYS A 207 -8.30 0.13 -20.85
C CYS A 207 -8.54 -1.16 -21.63
N ALA A 208 -7.50 -1.80 -22.16
CA ALA A 208 -7.60 -3.08 -22.87
C ALA A 208 -8.12 -4.20 -21.95
N HIS A 209 -7.71 -4.24 -20.68
CA HIS A 209 -8.23 -5.21 -19.72
C HIS A 209 -9.73 -4.98 -19.41
N LEU A 210 -10.15 -3.72 -19.32
CA LEU A 210 -11.57 -3.36 -19.17
C LEU A 210 -12.36 -3.66 -20.45
N HIS A 211 -11.80 -3.34 -21.61
CA HIS A 211 -12.39 -3.53 -22.93
C HIS A 211 -12.48 -5.01 -23.33
N PHE A 212 -11.54 -5.87 -22.91
CA PHE A 212 -11.64 -7.31 -23.16
C PHE A 212 -12.93 -7.92 -22.57
N ASN A 213 -13.49 -7.26 -21.55
CA ASN A 213 -14.74 -7.65 -20.90
C ASN A 213 -15.98 -6.87 -21.41
N ILE A 214 -15.83 -5.94 -22.37
CA ILE A 214 -16.89 -5.00 -22.83
C ILE A 214 -16.69 -4.63 -24.31
N ILE A 215 -17.69 -4.87 -25.18
CA ILE A 215 -17.65 -4.42 -26.59
C ILE A 215 -18.00 -2.92 -26.68
N THR A 216 -17.12 -2.00 -27.18
CA THR A 216 -17.48 -0.84 -28.07
C THR A 216 -16.34 0.12 -28.53
N ILE A 217 -16.71 1.00 -29.49
CA ILE A 217 -16.03 1.83 -30.53
C ILE A 217 -15.08 2.96 -30.03
N PRO A 218 -13.99 3.33 -30.77
CA PRO A 218 -13.00 4.32 -30.33
C PRO A 218 -13.23 5.79 -30.80
N ASN A 219 -12.79 6.71 -29.93
CA ASN A 219 -12.28 8.10 -30.11
C ASN A 219 -13.10 9.37 -29.76
N ASN A 220 -12.33 10.28 -29.12
CA ASN A 220 -12.54 11.64 -28.55
C ASN A 220 -13.63 11.84 -27.49
N LYS A 221 -14.25 10.73 -27.10
CA LYS A 221 -15.22 10.53 -26.04
C LYS A 221 -14.54 9.91 -24.81
N PRO A 222 -15.19 9.94 -23.62
CA PRO A 222 -14.81 9.11 -22.48
C PRO A 222 -14.34 7.72 -22.94
N ASP A 223 -13.30 7.18 -22.29
CA ASP A 223 -12.53 6.03 -22.78
C ASP A 223 -13.40 4.84 -23.20
N ILE A 224 -14.53 4.62 -22.51
CA ILE A 224 -15.52 3.61 -22.89
C ILE A 224 -16.93 4.21 -22.75
N ILE A 225 -17.79 4.01 -23.75
CA ILE A 225 -19.22 4.31 -23.67
C ILE A 225 -20.02 3.03 -23.80
N ILE A 226 -20.78 2.69 -22.75
CA ILE A 226 -21.66 1.53 -22.76
C ILE A 226 -23.10 2.01 -22.87
N ARG A 227 -23.79 1.58 -23.93
CA ARG A 227 -25.23 1.76 -24.07
C ARG A 227 -25.94 0.47 -23.69
N GLY A 228 -26.69 0.51 -22.60
CA GLY A 228 -27.57 -0.59 -22.21
C GLY A 228 -28.90 -0.50 -22.94
N ASN A 229 -29.12 -1.33 -23.95
CA ASN A 229 -30.36 -1.35 -24.72
C ASN A 229 -31.58 -1.76 -23.87
N GLU A 230 -31.40 -2.62 -22.87
CA GLU A 230 -32.50 -3.17 -22.06
C GLU A 230 -32.97 -2.26 -20.92
N LYS A 231 -32.12 -1.34 -20.45
CA LYS A 231 -32.37 -0.51 -19.25
C LYS A 231 -32.58 0.98 -19.53
N GLY A 232 -32.48 1.41 -20.79
CA GLY A 232 -32.51 2.83 -21.14
C GLY A 232 -31.41 3.61 -20.42
N THR A 233 -30.22 3.04 -20.27
CA THR A 233 -29.09 3.64 -19.54
C THR A 233 -27.85 3.77 -20.42
N CYS A 234 -27.13 4.89 -20.27
CA CYS A 234 -25.83 5.12 -20.89
C CYS A 234 -24.76 5.27 -19.79
N MET A 235 -23.61 4.64 -19.95
CA MET A 235 -22.49 4.76 -19.02
C MET A 235 -21.27 5.28 -19.76
N LEU A 236 -20.65 6.31 -19.18
CA LEU A 236 -19.39 6.89 -19.62
C LEU A 236 -18.32 6.45 -18.62
N ILE A 237 -17.36 5.64 -19.06
CA ILE A 237 -16.25 5.19 -18.22
C ILE A 237 -15.01 5.92 -18.68
N ASP A 238 -14.27 6.48 -17.73
CA ASP A 238 -13.07 7.25 -17.99
C ASP A 238 -11.96 6.81 -17.04
N VAL A 239 -10.91 6.21 -17.58
CA VAL A 239 -9.82 5.55 -16.87
C VAL A 239 -8.65 6.53 -16.69
N ALA A 240 -8.02 6.56 -15.53
CA ALA A 240 -6.75 7.27 -15.37
C ALA A 240 -5.83 6.61 -14.35
N ILE A 241 -4.53 6.61 -14.68
CA ILE A 241 -3.47 6.30 -13.74
C ILE A 241 -2.78 7.60 -13.33
N THR A 242 -2.81 7.94 -12.04
CA THR A 242 -2.39 9.26 -11.54
C THR A 242 -1.36 9.11 -10.42
N GLY A 243 -0.65 10.18 -10.03
CA GLY A 243 0.10 10.15 -8.77
C GLY A 243 -0.83 9.78 -7.60
N ASP A 244 -0.33 8.98 -6.66
CA ASP A 244 -1.15 8.35 -5.61
C ASP A 244 -1.93 9.36 -4.76
N ARG A 245 -1.33 10.51 -4.46
CA ARG A 245 -1.97 11.62 -3.73
C ARG A 245 -3.11 12.30 -4.48
N ASN A 246 -3.12 12.17 -5.81
CA ASN A 246 -4.05 12.87 -6.70
C ASN A 246 -5.28 12.03 -7.05
N VAL A 247 -5.38 10.78 -6.59
CA VAL A 247 -6.48 9.87 -6.95
C VAL A 247 -7.86 10.51 -6.70
N ILE A 248 -8.07 11.07 -5.49
CA ILE A 248 -9.35 11.71 -5.12
C ILE A 248 -9.61 12.96 -5.96
N LYS A 249 -8.60 13.81 -6.12
CA LYS A 249 -8.70 15.03 -6.94
C LYS A 249 -9.09 14.69 -8.38
N LYS A 250 -8.45 13.68 -8.96
CA LYS A 250 -8.68 13.22 -10.34
C LYS A 250 -10.04 12.55 -10.51
N GLU A 251 -10.52 11.83 -9.50
CA GLU A 251 -11.89 11.32 -9.46
C GLU A 251 -12.91 12.47 -9.57
N ALA A 252 -12.79 13.49 -8.72
CA ALA A 252 -13.68 14.65 -8.73
C ALA A 252 -13.60 15.45 -10.04
N GLU A 253 -12.38 15.70 -10.55
CA GLU A 253 -12.16 16.39 -11.83
C GLU A 253 -12.89 15.70 -12.98
N LYS A 254 -12.81 14.37 -13.09
CA LYS A 254 -13.49 13.62 -14.16
C LYS A 254 -15.01 13.65 -14.02
N ILE A 255 -15.54 13.54 -12.80
CA ILE A 255 -16.99 13.64 -12.57
C ILE A 255 -17.49 15.02 -13.02
N LEU A 256 -16.78 16.10 -12.67
CA LEU A 256 -17.14 17.46 -13.06
C LEU A 256 -17.03 17.68 -14.57
N LYS A 257 -15.95 17.22 -15.19
CA LYS A 257 -15.66 17.37 -16.62
C LYS A 257 -16.81 16.88 -17.52
N TYR A 258 -17.48 15.79 -17.13
CA TYR A 258 -18.51 15.15 -17.95
C TYR A 258 -19.95 15.57 -17.61
N LYS A 259 -20.17 16.53 -16.70
CA LYS A 259 -21.52 16.95 -16.29
C LYS A 259 -22.37 17.44 -17.46
N ASP A 260 -21.83 18.33 -18.29
CA ASP A 260 -22.58 18.90 -19.42
C ASP A 260 -22.90 17.83 -20.47
N LEU A 261 -21.92 16.95 -20.75
CA LEU A 261 -22.09 15.82 -21.66
C LEU A 261 -23.16 14.83 -21.18
N ILE A 262 -23.25 14.57 -19.87
CA ILE A 262 -24.32 13.74 -19.29
C ILE A 262 -25.69 14.35 -19.63
N ILE A 263 -25.87 15.65 -19.41
CA ILE A 263 -27.14 16.35 -19.63
C ILE A 263 -27.52 16.30 -21.11
N GLU A 264 -26.56 16.53 -21.99
CA GLU A 264 -26.77 16.52 -23.44
C GLU A 264 -27.21 15.14 -23.94
N ILE A 265 -26.51 14.08 -23.53
CA ILE A 265 -26.84 12.69 -23.89
C ILE A 265 -28.22 12.30 -23.33
N GLN A 266 -28.53 12.69 -22.08
CA GLN A 266 -29.84 12.43 -21.48
C GLN A 266 -30.97 13.06 -22.31
N ARG A 267 -30.78 14.31 -22.78
CA ARG A 267 -31.75 15.02 -23.63
C ARG A 267 -31.88 14.39 -25.02
N MET A 268 -30.75 14.12 -25.68
CA MET A 268 -30.76 13.63 -27.06
C MET A 268 -31.29 12.21 -27.19
N TRP A 269 -30.92 11.33 -26.26
CA TRP A 269 -31.19 9.89 -26.39
C TRP A 269 -32.29 9.41 -25.47
N ASN A 270 -32.83 10.28 -24.61
CA ASN A 270 -33.84 9.95 -23.61
C ASN A 270 -33.44 8.73 -22.75
N VAL A 271 -32.17 8.67 -22.35
CA VAL A 271 -31.60 7.60 -21.53
C VAL A 271 -30.97 8.17 -20.27
N LYS A 272 -30.97 7.40 -19.18
CA LYS A 272 -30.29 7.79 -17.95
C LYS A 272 -28.78 7.60 -18.11
N THR A 273 -28.05 8.71 -18.23
CA THR A 273 -26.59 8.70 -18.38
C THR A 273 -25.86 8.86 -17.04
N LYS A 274 -24.78 8.10 -16.82
CA LYS A 274 -23.88 8.22 -15.64
C LYS A 274 -22.41 8.16 -16.05
N VAL A 275 -21.56 8.86 -15.30
CA VAL A 275 -20.10 8.78 -15.41
C VAL A 275 -19.54 7.90 -14.31
N THR A 276 -18.62 7.03 -14.69
CA THR A 276 -17.94 6.06 -13.82
C THR A 276 -16.43 6.27 -13.96
N PRO A 277 -15.80 7.09 -13.09
CA PRO A 277 -14.35 7.30 -13.15
C PRO A 277 -13.61 6.08 -12.61
N VAL A 278 -12.68 5.53 -13.39
CA VAL A 278 -11.82 4.41 -12.98
C VAL A 278 -10.42 4.95 -12.73
N ILE A 279 -10.14 5.37 -11.49
CA ILE A 279 -8.89 6.03 -11.12
C ILE A 279 -8.05 5.12 -10.24
N ILE A 280 -6.80 4.89 -10.66
CA ILE A 280 -5.83 4.07 -9.94
C ILE A 280 -4.56 4.90 -9.73
N GLY A 281 -4.01 4.89 -8.52
CA GLY A 281 -2.71 5.50 -8.24
C GLY A 281 -1.58 4.75 -8.96
N ALA A 282 -0.53 5.46 -9.37
CA ALA A 282 0.59 4.91 -10.11
C ALA A 282 1.26 3.74 -9.36
N THR A 283 1.28 3.78 -8.04
CA THR A 283 1.82 2.69 -7.20
C THR A 283 0.73 1.84 -6.52
N GLY A 284 -0.52 1.98 -6.97
CA GLY A 284 -1.63 1.10 -6.59
C GLY A 284 -2.66 1.72 -5.65
N THR A 285 -2.63 3.03 -5.34
CA THR A 285 -3.64 3.66 -4.46
C THR A 285 -5.05 3.59 -5.05
N ILE A 286 -6.05 3.26 -4.22
CA ILE A 286 -7.47 3.11 -4.65
C ILE A 286 -8.42 3.84 -3.69
N SER A 287 -9.37 4.62 -4.24
CA SER A 287 -10.39 5.31 -3.45
C SER A 287 -11.46 4.35 -2.90
N LYS A 288 -12.09 4.68 -1.75
CA LYS A 288 -13.19 3.88 -1.19
C LYS A 288 -14.40 3.79 -2.14
N SER A 289 -14.60 4.82 -2.96
CA SER A 289 -15.65 4.89 -3.98
C SER A 289 -15.42 3.95 -5.17
N PHE A 290 -14.19 3.47 -5.38
CA PHE A 290 -13.80 2.67 -6.55
C PHE A 290 -14.61 1.38 -6.70
N ARG A 291 -14.86 0.67 -5.60
CA ARG A 291 -15.68 -0.56 -5.59
C ARG A 291 -17.12 -0.30 -6.01
N LYS A 292 -17.69 0.83 -5.58
CA LYS A 292 -19.03 1.27 -6.00
C LYS A 292 -19.05 1.52 -7.50
N TYR A 293 -18.04 2.18 -8.06
CA TYR A 293 -17.96 2.40 -9.51
C TYR A 293 -17.86 1.10 -10.30
N LEU A 294 -16.95 0.20 -9.90
CA LEU A 294 -16.77 -1.09 -10.57
C LEU A 294 -18.00 -1.98 -10.53
N SER A 295 -18.76 -1.99 -9.43
CA SER A 295 -19.98 -2.81 -9.32
C SER A 295 -21.07 -2.46 -10.32
N ILE A 296 -21.03 -1.24 -10.88
CA ILE A 296 -22.02 -0.77 -11.85
C ILE A 296 -21.59 -1.16 -13.27
N ILE A 297 -20.28 -1.35 -13.51
CA ILE A 297 -19.74 -1.75 -14.82
C ILE A 297 -20.10 -3.22 -15.07
N SER A 298 -20.69 -3.51 -16.23
CA SER A 298 -21.02 -4.87 -16.65
C SER A 298 -19.76 -5.72 -16.83
N GLY A 299 -19.80 -6.99 -16.40
CA GLY A 299 -18.67 -7.92 -16.44
C GLY A 299 -18.12 -8.26 -15.04
N LYS A 300 -17.33 -9.33 -14.95
CA LYS A 300 -16.64 -9.70 -13.70
C LYS A 300 -15.28 -9.01 -13.65
N HIS A 301 -15.22 -7.86 -12.99
CA HIS A 301 -13.98 -7.09 -12.85
C HIS A 301 -13.37 -7.31 -11.46
N ASP A 302 -12.11 -7.76 -11.41
CA ASP A 302 -11.34 -7.82 -10.15
C ASP A 302 -10.50 -6.55 -10.01
N ILE A 303 -10.71 -5.81 -8.93
CA ILE A 303 -9.92 -4.63 -8.55
C ILE A 303 -8.43 -4.96 -8.60
N LYS A 304 -8.06 -6.16 -8.16
CA LYS A 304 -6.67 -6.61 -8.14
C LYS A 304 -6.05 -6.62 -9.53
N GLU A 305 -6.72 -7.18 -10.54
CA GLU A 305 -6.12 -7.31 -11.87
C GLU A 305 -5.91 -5.95 -12.53
N LEU A 306 -6.84 -5.01 -12.30
CA LEU A 306 -6.71 -3.62 -12.73
C LEU A 306 -5.52 -2.93 -12.04
N GLN A 307 -5.41 -3.06 -10.72
CA GLN A 307 -4.32 -2.51 -9.93
C GLN A 307 -2.96 -3.09 -10.31
N LYS A 308 -2.87 -4.42 -10.46
CA LYS A 308 -1.68 -5.15 -10.89
C LYS A 308 -1.20 -4.65 -12.25
N THR A 309 -2.12 -4.43 -13.19
CA THR A 309 -1.80 -3.90 -14.52
C THR A 309 -1.19 -2.50 -14.44
N ALA A 310 -1.76 -1.61 -13.60
CA ALA A 310 -1.21 -0.27 -13.37
C ALA A 310 0.21 -0.32 -12.75
N VAL A 311 0.39 -1.13 -11.71
CA VAL A 311 1.68 -1.29 -11.00
C VAL A 311 2.76 -1.87 -11.92
N LEU A 312 2.44 -2.88 -12.74
CA LEU A 312 3.37 -3.46 -13.71
C LEU A 312 3.86 -2.43 -14.73
N GLY A 313 2.95 -1.59 -15.24
CA GLY A 313 3.31 -0.50 -16.14
C GLY A 313 4.22 0.53 -15.48
N THR A 314 3.95 0.85 -14.20
CA THR A 314 4.80 1.74 -13.40
C THR A 314 6.20 1.16 -13.19
N ALA A 315 6.31 -0.12 -12.82
CA ALA A 315 7.62 -0.78 -12.63
C ALA A 315 8.44 -0.85 -13.92
N HIS A 316 7.81 -1.11 -15.06
CA HIS A 316 8.49 -1.06 -16.35
C HIS A 316 9.03 0.34 -16.67
N THR A 317 8.21 1.38 -16.44
CA THR A 317 8.62 2.77 -16.64
C THR A 317 9.80 3.14 -15.74
N LEU A 318 9.79 2.69 -14.48
CA LEU A 318 10.90 2.95 -13.56
C LEU A 318 12.19 2.26 -14.02
N ARG A 319 12.11 1.02 -14.49
CA ARG A 319 13.27 0.27 -15.00
C ARG A 319 13.88 0.91 -16.24
N GLU A 320 13.08 1.39 -17.19
CA GLU A 320 13.62 2.06 -18.38
C GLU A 320 14.34 3.39 -18.08
N VAL A 321 14.00 4.04 -16.97
CA VAL A 321 14.49 5.39 -16.67
C VAL A 321 15.61 5.38 -15.63
N LEU A 322 15.53 4.49 -14.65
CA LEU A 322 16.39 4.49 -13.47
C LEU A 322 17.41 3.36 -13.43
N MET A 323 17.29 2.36 -14.31
CA MET A 323 18.24 1.25 -14.44
C MET A 323 18.82 1.22 -15.85
#